data_AF-A0A7G3FN67-F1
#
_entry.id   AF-A0A7G3FN67-F1
#
_cell.length_a   1.000
_cell.length_b   1.000
_cell.length_c   1.000
_cell.angle_alpha   90.00
_cell.angle_beta   90.00
_cell.angle_gamma   90.00
#
_symmetry.space_group_name_H-M   'P 1'
#
loop_
_entity.id
_entity.type
_entity.pdbx_description
1 polymer ?
#
loop_
_entity_poly.entity_id
_entity_poly.type
_entity_poly.pdbx_seq_one_letter_code
_entity_poly.pdbx_strand_id
1 'polypeptide(L)'
;MAINIYERKTTNNLAYLEDEEWGLACQLSILENWLIQNQDQIEPGDYVADIGFIASEEPQVGGGSFSCEAMRIAAAKGIQLFFSEYPG
;
A
#
# COMPACT_ATOMS: atom_id res chain seq x y z
N MET A 1 0.11 5.21 -11.13
CA MET A 1 -0.37 4.92 -9.76
C MET A 1 0.24 3.64 -9.29
N ALA A 2 1.11 3.75 -8.30
CA ALA A 2 1.75 2.60 -7.69
C ALA A 2 0.96 2.10 -6.47
N ILE A 3 0.09 2.89 -5.82
CA ILE A 3 -0.83 2.36 -4.80
C ILE A 3 -2.27 2.81 -5.04
N ASN A 4 -3.19 1.85 -5.03
CA ASN A 4 -4.63 2.10 -5.00
C ASN A 4 -5.26 1.46 -3.75
N ILE A 5 -6.00 2.24 -2.97
CA ILE A 5 -6.72 1.76 -1.80
C ILE A 5 -8.22 1.84 -2.10
N TYR A 6 -8.89 0.69 -2.10
CA TYR A 6 -10.29 0.59 -2.52
C TYR A 6 -11.07 -0.41 -1.68
N GLU A 7 -12.39 -0.23 -1.60
CA GLU A 7 -13.30 -1.18 -0.97
C GLU A 7 -13.58 -2.36 -1.92
N ARG A 8 -13.39 -3.59 -1.45
CA ARG A 8 -13.39 -4.80 -2.29
C ARG A 8 -14.70 -5.04 -3.06
N LYS A 9 -15.84 -4.63 -2.48
CA LYS A 9 -17.18 -4.93 -3.00
C LYS A 9 -17.81 -3.79 -3.79
N THR A 10 -17.16 -2.64 -3.82
CA THR A 10 -17.68 -1.44 -4.48
C THR A 10 -16.61 -0.88 -5.42
N THR A 11 -16.97 0.15 -6.17
CA THR A 11 -16.01 0.92 -6.97
C THR A 11 -15.47 2.12 -6.19
N ASN A 12 -15.68 2.15 -4.86
CA ASN A 12 -15.24 3.28 -4.04
C ASN A 12 -13.74 3.16 -3.77
N ASN A 13 -13.00 4.13 -4.28
CA ASN A 13 -11.59 4.31 -3.97
C ASN A 13 -11.48 5.22 -2.75
N LEU A 14 -10.75 4.75 -1.74
CA LEU A 14 -10.44 5.48 -0.53
C LEU A 14 -9.29 6.45 -0.77
N ALA A 15 -8.26 6.01 -1.48
CA ALA A 15 -7.11 6.84 -1.83
C ALA A 15 -6.33 6.26 -3.01
N TYR A 16 -5.64 7.17 -3.69
CA TYR A 16 -4.61 6.85 -4.66
C TYR A 16 -3.32 7.48 -4.20
N LEU A 17 -2.25 6.69 -4.10
CA LEU A 17 -0.94 7.17 -3.64
C LEU A 17 0.10 6.97 -4.73
N GLU A 18 0.84 8.04 -4.97
CA GLU A 18 2.00 8.21 -5.85
C GLU A 18 1.97 7.61 -7.26
N ASP A 19 2.42 8.40 -8.23
CA ASP A 19 2.33 8.03 -9.65
C ASP A 19 3.67 7.70 -10.31
N GLU A 20 4.79 8.15 -9.74
CA GLU A 20 6.10 8.11 -10.41
C GLU A 20 7.13 7.18 -9.75
N GLU A 21 6.87 6.69 -8.53
CA GLU A 21 7.75 5.78 -7.79
C GLU A 21 7.26 4.33 -7.96
N TRP A 22 8.16 3.37 -8.18
CA TRP A 22 7.80 1.95 -8.41
C TRP A 22 8.64 0.97 -7.58
N GLY A 23 9.55 1.46 -6.75
CA GLY A 23 10.33 0.68 -5.81
C GLY A 23 9.49 0.22 -4.62
N LEU A 24 9.44 -1.09 -4.39
CA LEU A 24 8.62 -1.70 -3.33
C LEU A 24 8.87 -1.08 -1.94
N ALA A 25 10.13 -0.81 -1.57
CA ALA A 25 10.46 -0.22 -0.28
C ALA A 25 9.92 1.21 -0.13
N CYS A 26 10.01 2.02 -1.18
CA CYS A 26 9.43 3.36 -1.21
C CYS A 26 7.90 3.29 -1.11
N GLN A 27 7.26 2.39 -1.86
CA GLN A 27 5.82 2.19 -1.82
C GLN A 27 5.31 1.81 -0.43
N LEU A 28 6.00 0.89 0.26
CA LEU A 28 5.66 0.56 1.64
C LEU A 28 5.79 1.77 2.56
N SER A 29 6.86 2.56 2.45
CA SER A 29 7.02 3.77 3.27
C SER A 29 5.92 4.81 3.02
N ILE A 30 5.50 4.99 1.76
CA ILE A 30 4.40 5.87 1.39
C ILE A 30 3.09 5.39 2.04
N LEU A 31 2.78 4.10 1.92
CA LEU A 31 1.57 3.53 2.52
C LEU A 31 1.57 3.63 4.05
N GLU A 32 2.70 3.37 4.70
CA GLU A 32 2.82 3.49 6.16
C GLU A 32 2.49 4.91 6.63
N ASN A 33 3.13 5.90 6.02
CA ASN A 33 2.90 7.30 6.36
C ASN A 33 1.44 7.69 6.15
N TRP A 34 0.84 7.25 5.04
CA TRP A 34 -0.57 7.52 4.77
C TRP A 34 -1.49 6.89 5.80
N LEU A 35 -1.27 5.63 6.19
CA LEU A 35 -2.07 4.95 7.22
C LEU A 35 -1.98 5.65 8.57
N ILE A 36 -0.76 6.01 9.00
CA ILE A 36 -0.55 6.68 10.28
C ILE A 36 -1.25 8.05 10.32
N GLN A 37 -1.15 8.82 9.23
CA GLN A 37 -1.76 10.15 9.13
C GLN A 37 -3.29 10.13 9.03
N ASN A 38 -3.86 9.07 8.44
CA ASN A 38 -5.30 9.01 8.13
C ASN A 38 -6.07 8.01 9.00
N GLN A 39 -5.42 7.34 9.95
CA GLN A 39 -6.04 6.27 10.75
C GLN A 39 -7.36 6.67 11.41
N ASP A 40 -7.53 7.91 11.85
CA ASP A 40 -8.75 8.38 12.52
C ASP A 40 -9.89 8.71 11.55
N GLN A 41 -9.59 8.84 10.25
CA GLN A 41 -10.56 9.18 9.20
C GLN A 41 -11.03 7.96 8.41
N ILE A 42 -10.32 6.83 8.55
CA ILE A 42 -10.66 5.58 7.88
C ILE A 42 -11.66 4.83 8.76
N GLU A 43 -12.89 4.67 8.27
CA GLU A 43 -13.86 3.78 8.89
C GLU A 43 -13.48 2.31 8.63
N PRO A 44 -13.60 1.40 9.61
CA PRO A 44 -13.35 -0.03 9.39
C PRO A 44 -14.21 -0.62 8.27
N GLY A 45 -13.63 -1.44 7.40
CA GLY A 45 -14.32 -2.00 6.23
C GLY A 45 -13.59 -3.19 5.61
N ASP A 46 -13.94 -3.53 4.38
CA ASP A 46 -13.30 -4.59 3.57
C ASP A 46 -12.53 -3.93 2.43
N TYR A 47 -11.29 -3.53 2.72
CA TYR A 47 -10.45 -2.78 1.78
C TYR A 47 -9.27 -3.59 1.28
N VAL A 48 -8.75 -3.17 0.13
CA VAL A 48 -7.49 -3.64 -0.44
C VAL A 48 -6.62 -2.42 -0.70
N ALA A 49 -5.38 -2.45 -0.22
CA ALA A 49 -4.30 -1.60 -0.69
C ALA A 49 -3.51 -2.41 -1.72
N ASP A 50 -3.75 -2.13 -3.01
CA ASP A 50 -3.03 -2.71 -4.14
C ASP A 50 -1.77 -1.90 -4.40
N ILE A 51 -0.62 -2.55 -4.20
CA ILE A 51 0.72 -1.97 -4.22
C ILE A 51 1.42 -2.51 -5.47
N GLY A 52 1.43 -1.69 -6.51
CA GLY A 52 2.23 -1.82 -7.71
C GLY A 52 3.71 -1.59 -7.45
N PHE A 53 4.56 -2.49 -7.95
CA PHE A 53 6.01 -2.32 -7.92
C PHE A 53 6.66 -2.95 -9.15
N ILE A 54 7.85 -2.47 -9.50
CA ILE A 54 8.71 -3.04 -10.54
C ILE A 54 9.87 -3.75 -9.86
N ALA A 55 10.13 -5.00 -10.24
CA ALA A 55 11.30 -5.73 -9.77
C ALA A 55 12.58 -5.11 -10.36
N SER A 56 13.55 -4.75 -9.51
CA SER A 56 14.85 -4.25 -9.97
C SER A 56 15.64 -5.35 -10.65
N GLU A 57 16.25 -5.06 -11.80
CA GLU A 57 17.19 -5.98 -12.48
C GLU A 57 18.54 -6.08 -11.77
N GLU A 58 18.88 -5.11 -10.91
CA GLU A 58 20.09 -5.20 -10.12
C GLU A 58 19.88 -6.12 -8.90
N PRO A 59 20.79 -7.07 -8.63
CA PRO A 59 20.76 -7.91 -7.44
C PRO A 59 21.20 -7.11 -6.21
N GLN A 60 20.54 -5.99 -5.93
CA GLN A 60 20.63 -5.33 -4.64
C GLN A 60 19.54 -5.90 -3.75
N VAL A 61 19.97 -6.37 -2.58
CA VAL A 61 19.20 -6.69 -1.37
C VAL A 61 17.90 -5.87 -1.31
N GLY A 62 16.81 -6.40 -1.87
CA GLY A 62 15.69 -5.57 -2.30
C GLY A 62 14.36 -6.13 -1.84
N GLY A 63 14.02 -5.83 -0.59
CA GLY A 63 12.68 -6.02 -0.05
C GLY A 63 12.26 -4.74 0.66
N GLY A 64 10.96 -4.57 0.87
CA GLY A 64 10.46 -3.55 1.78
C GLY A 64 10.05 -4.17 3.11
N SER A 65 10.32 -3.49 4.21
CA SER A 65 9.70 -3.80 5.50
C SER A 65 8.42 -2.99 5.65
N PHE A 66 7.39 -3.59 6.24
CA PHE A 66 6.20 -2.87 6.66
C PHE A 66 6.15 -2.84 8.19
N SER A 67 6.03 -1.67 8.82
CA SER A 67 6.13 -1.54 10.27
C SER A 67 4.97 -2.21 11.01
N CYS A 68 5.26 -2.75 12.21
CA CYS A 68 4.25 -3.37 13.06
C CYS A 68 3.10 -2.41 13.43
N GLU A 69 3.39 -1.11 13.53
CA GLU A 69 2.40 -0.07 13.78
C GLU A 69 1.43 0.05 12.60
N ALA A 70 1.95 0.22 11.39
CA ALA A 70 1.14 0.30 10.18
C ALA A 70 0.35 -0.99 9.92
N MET A 71 0.95 -2.17 10.17
CA MET A 71 0.24 -3.45 10.13
C MET A 71 -0.95 -3.49 11.08
N ARG A 72 -0.77 -2.98 12.31
CA ARG A 72 -1.84 -2.94 13.31
C ARG A 72 -2.96 -2.01 12.87
N ILE A 73 -2.64 -0.84 12.33
CA ILE A 73 -3.62 0.11 11.78
C ILE A 73 -4.39 -0.54 10.63
N ALA A 74 -3.68 -1.09 9.64
CA ALA A 74 -4.29 -1.75 8.48
C ALA A 74 -5.23 -2.88 8.90
N ALA A 75 -4.80 -3.75 9.82
CA ALA A 75 -5.63 -4.82 10.34
C ALA A 75 -6.86 -4.30 11.10
N ALA A 76 -6.71 -3.27 11.94
CA ALA A 76 -7.83 -2.67 12.67
C ALA A 76 -8.87 -2.01 11.75
N LYS A 77 -8.43 -1.50 10.58
CA LYS A 77 -9.30 -0.90 9.56
C LYS A 77 -9.80 -1.90 8.51
N GLY A 78 -9.36 -3.15 8.56
CA GLY A 78 -9.73 -4.18 7.59
C GLY A 78 -9.14 -3.96 6.20
N ILE A 79 -7.93 -3.38 6.14
CA ILE A 79 -7.17 -3.18 4.91
C ILE A 79 -6.25 -4.38 4.68
N GLN A 80 -6.47 -5.10 3.59
CA GLN A 80 -5.57 -6.15 3.13
C GLN A 80 -4.51 -5.56 2.19
N LEU A 81 -3.25 -5.99 2.36
CA LEU A 81 -2.19 -5.64 1.42
C LEU A 81 -2.21 -6.62 0.23
N PHE A 82 -2.17 -6.07 -0.98
CA PHE A 82 -2.06 -6.82 -2.23
C PHE A 82 -0.85 -6.29 -3.00
N PHE A 83 -0.02 -7.18 -3.53
CA PHE A 83 1.22 -6.83 -4.20
C PHE A 83 1.11 -7.19 -5.68
N SER A 84 1.26 -6.18 -6.53
CA SER A 84 1.15 -6.29 -7.98
C SER A 84 2.49 -5.99 -8.62
N GLU A 85 3.16 -7.02 -9.14
CA GLU A 85 4.40 -6.83 -9.88
C GLU A 85 4.09 -6.39 -11.32
N TYR A 86 4.77 -5.35 -11.78
CA TYR A 86 4.67 -4.82 -13.14
C TYR A 86 5.98 -5.04 -13.92
N PRO A 87 5.90 -5.23 -15.24
CA PRO A 87 7.09 -5.25 -16.08
C PRO A 87 7.79 -3.89 -16.03
N GLY A 88 9.10 -3.91 -15.81
CA GLY A 88 10.01 -2.75 -15.85
C GLY A 88 10.52 -2.44 -17.24
#